data_AF-A0A5E4NWJ3-F1
#
_entry.id   AF-A0A5E4NWJ3-F1
#
_cell.length_a   1.000
_cell.length_b   1.000
_cell.length_c   1.000
_cell.angle_alpha   90.00
_cell.angle_beta   90.00
_cell.angle_gamma   90.00
#
_symmetry.space_group_name_H-M   'P 1'
#
loop_
_entity.id
_entity.type
_entity.pdbx_description
1 polymer ?
#
loop_
_entity_poly.entity_id
_entity_poly.type
_entity_poly.pdbx_seq_one_letter_code
_entity_poly.pdbx_strand_id
1 'polypeptide(L)'
;MAETPRKPRKPARKPATAPVAVAEVARPDFASKLRERSVGGLSDLLGIDRSTINKWVKKHGCPVVRESAGRGAGNEWKLDVAAVFAWHAKWQREQLLEATAGGEGDDPDADLKLFKLAEMAKLLVPVDEVVAMQARVYSQMRQTVMAMPSLIGRGFPGFPKERVNAAVDRADDLVGQALETFAKIQASAVPEQSDSIRIVDDAAQPPQE
;
A
#
# COMPACT_ATOMS: atom_id res chain seq x y z
N MET A 1 -33.07 72.47 -7.04
CA MET A 1 -32.38 71.31 -6.42
C MET A 1 -31.84 70.47 -7.56
N ALA A 2 -30.51 70.46 -7.73
CA ALA A 2 -29.85 69.89 -8.91
C ALA A 2 -29.56 68.40 -8.71
N GLU A 3 -29.91 67.63 -9.74
CA GLU A 3 -29.85 66.17 -9.82
C GLU A 3 -28.43 65.72 -10.19
N THR A 4 -27.74 65.03 -9.27
CA THR A 4 -26.42 64.43 -9.55
C THR A 4 -26.55 63.06 -10.20
N PRO A 5 -25.85 62.78 -11.32
CA PRO A 5 -25.96 61.51 -12.03
C PRO A 5 -25.15 60.40 -11.33
N ARG A 6 -25.80 59.25 -11.07
CA ARG A 6 -25.16 58.06 -10.51
C ARG A 6 -24.31 57.35 -11.58
N LYS A 7 -23.02 57.17 -11.31
CA LYS A 7 -22.09 56.41 -12.16
C LYS A 7 -22.51 54.94 -12.33
N PRO A 8 -22.34 54.33 -13.51
CA PRO A 8 -22.66 52.93 -13.73
C PRO A 8 -21.68 52.01 -12.99
N ARG A 9 -22.22 51.03 -12.24
CA ARG A 9 -21.46 49.98 -11.57
C ARG A 9 -20.84 49.02 -12.60
N LYS A 10 -19.52 48.82 -12.53
CA LYS A 10 -18.80 47.79 -13.31
C LYS A 10 -19.36 46.38 -12.98
N PRO A 11 -19.51 45.48 -13.97
CA PRO A 11 -19.96 44.11 -13.72
C PRO A 11 -18.90 43.33 -12.92
N ALA A 12 -19.37 42.55 -11.94
CA ALA A 12 -18.55 41.71 -11.09
C ALA A 12 -17.80 40.67 -11.95
N ARG A 13 -16.47 40.69 -11.86
CA ARG A 13 -15.58 39.73 -12.51
C ARG A 13 -15.80 38.37 -11.84
N LYS A 14 -16.38 37.41 -12.57
CA LYS A 14 -16.48 36.00 -12.14
C LYS A 14 -15.08 35.53 -11.69
N PRO A 15 -14.90 34.92 -10.51
CA PRO A 15 -13.66 34.24 -10.21
C PRO A 15 -13.55 33.06 -11.17
N ALA A 16 -12.52 33.08 -12.02
CA ALA A 16 -12.16 31.94 -12.82
C ALA A 16 -11.72 30.84 -11.85
N THR A 17 -12.57 29.83 -11.67
CA THR A 17 -12.19 28.58 -11.03
C THR A 17 -11.14 27.94 -11.90
N ALA A 18 -9.86 28.19 -11.60
CA ALA A 18 -8.78 27.43 -12.18
C ALA A 18 -9.00 25.95 -11.80
N PRO A 19 -8.88 25.00 -12.72
CA PRO A 19 -8.81 23.60 -12.34
C PRO A 19 -7.61 23.48 -11.40
N VAL A 20 -7.84 23.01 -10.18
CA VAL A 20 -6.79 22.57 -9.27
C VAL A 20 -6.14 21.37 -9.94
N ALA A 21 -5.15 21.65 -10.79
CA ALA A 21 -4.24 20.66 -11.28
C ALA A 21 -3.53 20.11 -10.05
N VAL A 22 -3.88 18.88 -9.67
CA VAL A 22 -3.12 18.06 -8.72
C VAL A 22 -1.81 17.70 -9.42
N ALA A 23 -0.94 18.69 -9.57
CA ALA A 23 0.45 18.49 -9.89
C ALA A 23 1.15 18.10 -8.58
N GLU A 24 0.87 16.89 -8.10
CA GLU A 24 1.69 16.23 -7.09
C GLU A 24 3.00 15.82 -7.77
N VAL A 25 3.86 16.82 -7.99
CA VAL A 25 5.27 16.58 -8.24
C VAL A 25 5.83 16.16 -6.89
N ALA A 26 5.78 14.86 -6.63
CA ALA A 26 6.52 14.21 -5.57
C ALA A 26 8.00 14.57 -5.76
N ARG A 27 8.46 15.61 -5.07
CA ARG A 27 9.89 15.86 -4.90
C ARG A 27 10.41 14.63 -4.14
N PRO A 28 11.31 13.82 -4.72
CA PRO A 28 11.78 12.59 -4.09
C PRO A 28 12.29 12.85 -2.65
N ASP A 29 12.90 14.02 -2.44
CA ASP A 29 13.51 14.40 -1.16
C ASP A 29 12.51 14.66 -0.02
N PHE A 30 11.26 15.04 -0.31
CA PHE A 30 10.25 15.26 0.75
C PHE A 30 9.62 13.95 1.21
N ALA A 31 9.34 13.05 0.27
CA ALA A 31 8.83 11.72 0.58
C ALA A 31 9.84 10.91 1.40
N SER A 32 11.13 11.01 1.07
CA SER A 32 12.20 10.35 1.85
C SER A 32 12.29 10.88 3.28
N LYS A 33 12.23 12.21 3.48
CA LYS A 33 12.27 12.81 4.84
C LYS A 33 11.06 12.43 5.71
N LEU A 34 9.88 12.24 5.10
CA LEU A 34 8.68 11.78 5.81
C LEU A 34 8.78 10.32 6.27
N ARG A 35 9.63 9.52 5.62
CA ARG A 35 9.85 8.10 5.92
C ARG A 35 11.00 7.87 6.91
N GLU A 36 11.74 8.92 7.26
CA GLU A 36 12.79 8.84 8.28
C GLU A 36 12.18 8.65 9.68
N ARG A 37 12.63 7.60 10.38
CA ARG A 37 12.24 7.30 11.76
C ARG A 37 13.47 7.02 12.61
N SER A 38 13.38 7.31 13.90
CA SER A 38 14.37 6.83 14.87
C SER A 38 14.19 5.33 15.10
N VAL A 39 15.20 4.67 15.67
CA VAL A 39 15.12 3.25 16.07
C VAL A 39 13.91 2.97 16.96
N GLY A 40 13.58 3.89 17.88
CA GLY A 40 12.40 3.78 18.73
C GLY A 40 11.10 3.82 17.92
N GLY A 41 10.97 4.79 17.01
CA GLY A 41 9.77 4.90 16.16
C GLY A 41 9.60 3.73 15.19
N LEU A 42 10.72 3.13 14.74
CA LEU A 42 10.67 1.92 13.92
C LEU A 42 10.29 0.67 14.72
N SER A 43 10.77 0.56 15.97
CA SER A 43 10.42 -0.50 16.90
C SER A 43 8.91 -0.54 17.17
N ASP A 44 8.32 0.62 17.47
CA ASP A 44 6.89 0.74 17.74
C ASP A 44 6.06 0.42 16.48
N LEU A 45 6.54 0.79 15.29
CA LEU A 45 5.87 0.53 14.01
C LEU A 45 5.88 -0.96 13.62
N LEU A 46 7.03 -1.63 13.80
CA LEU A 46 7.21 -3.02 13.39
C LEU A 46 6.84 -4.03 14.48
N GLY A 47 6.67 -3.58 15.73
CA GLY A 47 6.53 -4.46 16.89
C GLY A 47 7.79 -5.28 17.17
N ILE A 48 8.96 -4.81 16.70
CA ILE A 48 10.25 -5.49 16.86
C ILE A 48 11.04 -4.78 17.94
N ASP A 49 11.71 -5.53 18.80
CA ASP A 49 12.50 -4.96 19.89
C ASP A 49 13.64 -4.04 19.38
N ARG A 50 13.89 -2.95 20.11
CA ARG A 50 14.92 -1.96 19.79
C ARG A 50 16.32 -2.57 19.72
N SER A 51 16.61 -3.60 20.52
CA SER A 51 17.91 -4.27 20.49
C SER A 51 18.13 -5.05 19.19
N THR A 52 17.07 -5.61 18.60
CA THR A 52 17.12 -6.31 17.31
C THR A 52 17.42 -5.34 16.18
N ILE A 53 16.74 -4.18 16.14
CA ILE A 53 17.01 -3.13 15.16
C ILE A 53 18.45 -2.61 15.30
N ASN A 54 18.94 -2.44 16.53
CA ASN A 54 20.34 -2.06 16.77
C ASN A 54 21.34 -3.12 16.28
N LYS A 55 21.01 -4.42 16.38
CA LYS A 55 21.84 -5.49 15.80
C LYS A 55 21.85 -5.40 14.27
N TRP A 56 20.71 -5.12 13.63
CA TRP A 56 20.64 -4.92 12.18
C TRP A 56 21.57 -3.80 11.70
N VAL A 57 21.52 -2.65 12.36
CA VAL A 57 22.38 -1.51 12.02
C VAL A 57 23.86 -1.85 12.23
N LYS A 58 24.22 -2.44 13.37
CA LYS A 58 25.63 -2.65 13.74
C LYS A 58 26.29 -3.85 13.07
N LYS A 59 25.55 -4.94 12.85
CA LYS A 59 26.12 -6.23 12.42
C LYS A 59 25.75 -6.60 10.99
N HIS A 60 24.56 -6.21 10.53
CA HIS A 60 24.02 -6.67 9.24
C HIS A 60 23.99 -5.56 8.18
N GLY A 61 24.47 -4.35 8.51
CA GLY A 61 24.60 -3.25 7.55
C GLY A 61 23.27 -2.64 7.13
N CYS A 62 22.28 -2.59 8.04
CA CYS A 62 20.99 -1.95 7.78
C CYS A 62 21.16 -0.48 7.34
N PRO A 63 20.50 -0.03 6.27
CA PRO A 63 20.70 1.31 5.70
C PRO A 63 20.27 2.41 6.66
N VAL A 64 21.20 3.33 6.95
CA VAL A 64 21.00 4.50 7.82
C VAL A 64 21.08 5.77 6.97
N VAL A 65 20.13 6.69 7.18
CA VAL A 65 20.10 8.00 6.49
C VAL A 65 21.00 9.01 7.17
N ARG A 66 20.99 9.06 8.51
CA ARG A 66 21.90 9.90 9.31
C ARG A 66 22.28 9.22 10.61
N GLU A 67 23.57 9.25 10.91
CA GLU A 67 24.08 9.09 12.26
C GLU A 67 24.09 10.49 12.89
N SER A 68 23.12 10.80 13.75
CA SER A 68 23.15 12.09 14.46
C SER A 68 23.97 11.93 15.74
N ALA A 69 25.20 12.44 15.72
CA ALA A 69 25.99 12.67 16.91
C ALA A 69 25.46 13.96 17.58
N GLY A 70 24.46 13.82 18.44
CA GLY A 70 24.05 14.94 19.30
C GLY A 70 25.18 15.23 20.29
N ARG A 71 25.55 16.50 20.48
CA ARG A 71 26.45 16.91 21.58
C ARG A 71 25.82 16.46 22.91
N GLY A 72 26.31 15.36 23.47
CA GLY A 72 25.93 14.88 24.80
C GLY A 72 24.82 13.82 24.86
N ALA A 73 24.26 13.36 23.75
CA ALA A 73 23.32 12.25 23.70
C ALA A 73 23.80 11.25 22.65
N GLY A 74 23.95 9.97 23.04
CA GLY A 74 24.55 8.92 22.20
C GLY A 74 23.94 8.83 20.80
N ASN A 75 24.68 8.23 19.87
CA ASN A 75 24.37 8.18 18.44
C ASN A 75 22.91 7.78 18.18
N GLU A 76 22.09 8.75 17.77
CA GLU A 76 20.70 8.51 17.40
C GLU A 76 20.66 8.19 15.91
N TRP A 77 20.41 6.92 15.59
CA TRP A 77 20.29 6.42 14.23
C TRP A 77 18.94 6.81 13.64
N LYS A 78 18.95 7.46 12.47
CA LYS A 78 17.75 7.69 11.67
C LYS A 78 17.74 6.76 10.46
N LEU A 79 16.63 6.03 10.32
CA LEU A 79 16.42 4.98 9.34
C LEU A 79 15.29 5.40 8.38
N ASP A 80 15.47 5.21 7.07
CA ASP A 80 14.37 5.30 6.12
C ASP A 80 13.61 3.98 6.14
N VAL A 81 12.34 4.02 6.54
CA VAL A 81 11.47 2.86 6.66
C VAL A 81 11.45 2.04 5.35
N ALA A 82 11.35 2.70 4.19
CA ALA A 82 11.27 2.00 2.91
C ALA A 82 12.59 1.27 2.56
N ALA A 83 13.72 1.94 2.82
CA ALA A 83 15.05 1.35 2.59
C ALA A 83 15.29 0.16 3.52
N VAL A 84 14.87 0.24 4.78
CA VAL A 84 14.98 -0.87 5.74
C VAL A 84 14.17 -2.07 5.28
N PHE A 85 12.93 -1.89 4.80
CA PHE A 85 12.13 -3.00 4.29
C PHE A 85 12.75 -3.67 3.06
N ALA A 86 13.21 -2.88 2.09
CA ALA A 86 13.86 -3.41 0.89
C ALA A 86 15.14 -4.18 1.24
N TRP A 87 15.96 -3.63 2.14
CA TRP A 87 17.16 -4.29 2.66
C TRP A 87 16.81 -5.58 3.41
N HIS A 88 15.83 -5.54 4.32
CA HIS A 88 15.45 -6.70 5.12
C HIS A 88 14.92 -7.84 4.25
N ALA A 89 14.11 -7.53 3.23
CA ALA A 89 13.63 -8.52 2.27
C ALA A 89 14.77 -9.18 1.48
N LYS A 90 15.79 -8.39 1.09
CA LYS A 90 16.98 -8.92 0.41
C LYS A 90 17.82 -9.78 1.37
N TRP A 91 18.08 -9.29 2.57
CA TRP A 91 18.84 -10.01 3.59
C TRP A 91 18.18 -11.35 3.96
N GLN A 92 16.86 -11.39 4.09
CA GLN A 92 16.13 -12.64 4.34
C GLN A 92 16.26 -13.64 3.17
N ARG A 93 16.25 -13.18 1.92
CA ARG A 93 16.48 -14.04 0.75
C ARG A 93 17.90 -14.60 0.74
N GLU A 94 18.89 -13.80 1.07
CA GLU A 94 20.29 -14.24 1.16
C GLU A 94 20.47 -15.27 2.27
N GLN A 95 19.89 -15.04 3.45
CA GLN A 95 19.89 -16.01 4.55
C GLN A 95 19.19 -17.32 4.18
N LEU A 96 18.11 -17.25 3.39
CA LEU A 96 17.42 -18.43 2.88
C LEU A 96 18.32 -19.19 1.89
N LEU A 97 18.89 -18.49 0.91
CA LEU A 97 19.79 -19.07 -0.09
C LEU A 97 21.02 -19.74 0.54
N GLU A 98 21.61 -19.11 1.56
CA GLU A 98 22.74 -19.68 2.30
C GLU A 98 22.33 -20.94 3.07
N ALA A 99 21.15 -20.93 3.70
CA ALA A 99 20.61 -22.09 4.38
C ALA A 99 20.28 -23.25 3.42
N THR A 100 19.88 -22.95 2.18
CA THR A 100 19.59 -23.97 1.15
C THR A 100 20.84 -24.49 0.46
N ALA A 101 21.85 -23.63 0.23
CA ALA A 101 23.11 -24.03 -0.41
C ALA A 101 23.96 -24.98 0.45
N GLY A 102 23.72 -25.04 1.76
CA GLY A 102 24.39 -25.96 2.67
C GLY A 102 23.77 -27.37 2.75
N GLY A 103 22.66 -27.61 2.05
CA GLY A 103 21.86 -28.84 2.15
C GLY A 103 21.67 -29.54 0.82
N GLU A 104 22.75 -29.88 0.12
CA GLU A 104 22.66 -30.69 -1.11
C GLU A 104 22.52 -32.17 -0.73
N GLY A 105 21.26 -32.57 -0.56
CA GLY A 105 20.84 -33.95 -0.36
C GLY A 105 19.35 -34.05 -0.62
N ASP A 106 18.96 -35.02 -1.44
CA ASP A 106 17.60 -35.36 -1.86
C ASP A 106 16.77 -35.92 -0.68
N ASP A 107 16.75 -35.17 0.42
CA ASP A 107 16.18 -35.52 1.71
C ASP A 107 14.88 -34.72 1.88
N PRO A 108 13.69 -35.35 1.98
CA PRO A 108 12.41 -34.65 2.14
C PRO A 108 12.35 -33.77 3.40
N ASP A 109 13.26 -33.98 4.35
CA ASP A 109 13.45 -33.10 5.51
C ASP A 109 14.11 -31.75 5.17
N ALA A 110 14.83 -31.65 4.04
CA ALA A 110 15.43 -30.39 3.57
C ALA A 110 14.34 -29.41 3.12
N ASP A 111 13.34 -29.88 2.38
CA ASP A 111 12.18 -29.09 1.98
C ASP A 111 11.39 -28.60 3.19
N LEU A 112 11.18 -29.46 4.19
CA LEU A 112 10.48 -29.08 5.42
C LEU A 112 11.25 -28.01 6.22
N LYS A 113 12.59 -28.05 6.21
CA LYS A 113 13.44 -27.01 6.80
C LYS A 113 13.37 -25.73 5.99
N LEU A 114 13.32 -25.81 4.67
CA LEU A 114 13.12 -24.69 3.75
C LEU A 114 11.78 -24.00 3.98
N PHE A 115 10.71 -24.77 4.15
CA PHE A 115 9.37 -24.27 4.50
C PHE A 115 9.37 -23.58 5.86
N LYS A 116 9.97 -24.18 6.89
CA LYS A 116 10.09 -23.57 8.22
C LYS A 116 10.95 -22.31 8.20
N LEU A 117 12.03 -22.29 7.41
CA LEU A 117 12.87 -21.11 7.23
C LEU A 117 12.14 -19.99 6.49
N ALA A 118 11.36 -20.33 5.46
CA ALA A 118 10.51 -19.39 4.73
C ALA A 118 9.33 -18.88 5.59
N GLU A 119 8.78 -19.71 6.47
CA GLU A 119 7.79 -19.34 7.49
C GLU A 119 8.40 -18.39 8.52
N MET A 120 9.57 -18.73 9.07
CA MET A 120 10.32 -17.87 10.00
C MET A 120 10.73 -16.54 9.36
N ALA A 121 11.05 -16.54 8.06
CA ALA A 121 11.33 -15.35 7.30
C ALA A 121 10.06 -14.56 6.92
N LYS A 122 8.86 -15.06 7.25
CA LYS A 122 7.56 -14.49 6.84
C LYS A 122 7.45 -14.27 5.32
N LEU A 123 8.18 -15.07 4.55
CA LEU A 123 8.14 -15.09 3.08
C LEU A 123 6.96 -15.93 2.58
N LEU A 124 6.47 -16.85 3.40
CA LEU A 124 5.22 -17.58 3.16
C LEU A 124 4.03 -16.70 3.51
N VAL A 125 3.27 -16.33 2.48
CA VAL A 125 1.94 -15.75 2.63
C VAL A 125 0.95 -16.92 2.65
N PRO A 126 0.19 -17.15 3.72
CA PRO A 126 -0.84 -18.16 3.74
C PRO A 126 -1.93 -17.77 2.73
N VAL A 127 -1.87 -18.38 1.54
CA VAL A 127 -2.73 -18.03 0.40
C VAL A 127 -4.21 -18.14 0.80
N ASP A 128 -4.57 -19.18 1.54
CA ASP A 128 -5.94 -19.40 2.02
C ASP A 128 -6.43 -18.26 2.92
N GLU A 129 -5.58 -17.75 3.82
CA GLU A 129 -5.94 -16.63 4.70
C GLU A 129 -6.08 -15.33 3.91
N VAL A 130 -5.22 -15.10 2.92
CA VAL A 130 -5.31 -13.91 2.06
C VAL A 130 -6.55 -13.96 1.18
N VAL A 131 -6.87 -15.12 0.60
CA VAL A 131 -8.10 -15.31 -0.19
C VAL A 131 -9.33 -15.12 0.69
N ALA A 132 -9.34 -15.70 1.90
CA ALA A 132 -10.44 -15.52 2.86
C ALA A 132 -10.58 -14.06 3.31
N MET A 133 -9.47 -13.38 3.60
CA MET A 133 -9.46 -11.95 3.94
C MET A 133 -9.98 -11.11 2.78
N GLN A 134 -9.50 -11.37 1.57
CA GLN A 134 -9.92 -10.68 0.35
C GLN A 134 -11.43 -10.84 0.12
N ALA A 135 -11.97 -12.07 0.25
CA ALA A 135 -13.40 -12.32 0.17
C ALA A 135 -14.19 -11.53 1.22
N ARG A 136 -13.68 -11.45 2.45
CA ARG A 136 -14.28 -10.66 3.54
C ARG A 136 -14.29 -9.16 3.22
N VAL A 137 -13.15 -8.61 2.78
CA VAL A 137 -13.04 -7.19 2.43
C VAL A 137 -13.98 -6.85 1.27
N TYR A 138 -14.05 -7.70 0.24
CA TYR A 138 -14.97 -7.48 -0.87
C TYR A 138 -16.44 -7.54 -0.47
N SER A 139 -16.80 -8.47 0.41
CA SER A 139 -18.15 -8.53 0.96
C SER A 139 -18.53 -7.23 1.68
N GLN A 140 -17.62 -6.70 2.51
CA GLN A 140 -17.82 -5.44 3.22
C GLN A 140 -17.91 -4.23 2.28
N MET A 141 -17.04 -4.16 1.28
CA MET A 141 -17.09 -3.12 0.26
C MET A 141 -18.42 -3.16 -0.50
N ARG A 142 -18.86 -4.35 -0.94
CA ARG A 142 -20.15 -4.52 -1.63
C ARG A 142 -21.33 -4.09 -0.75
N GLN A 143 -21.35 -4.48 0.52
CA GLN A 143 -22.40 -4.06 1.45
C GLN A 143 -22.42 -2.54 1.64
N THR A 144 -21.25 -1.92 1.77
CA THR A 144 -21.13 -0.47 1.93
C THR A 144 -21.64 0.26 0.69
N VAL A 145 -21.24 -0.22 -0.50
CA VAL A 145 -21.66 0.35 -1.78
C VAL A 145 -23.17 0.22 -1.98
N MET A 146 -23.74 -0.97 -1.72
CA MET A 146 -25.19 -1.20 -1.78
C MET A 146 -25.99 -0.37 -0.77
N ALA A 147 -25.39 0.01 0.35
CA ALA A 147 -26.06 0.85 1.34
C ALA A 147 -26.12 2.34 0.93
N MET A 148 -25.27 2.81 0.01
CA MET A 148 -25.16 4.24 -0.34
C MET A 148 -26.49 4.88 -0.79
N PRO A 149 -27.32 4.26 -1.64
CA PRO A 149 -28.60 4.85 -2.06
C PRO A 149 -29.55 5.08 -0.86
N SER A 150 -29.59 4.13 0.08
CA SER A 150 -30.36 4.29 1.32
C SER A 150 -29.82 5.41 2.22
N LEU A 151 -28.49 5.60 2.27
CA LEU A 151 -27.86 6.68 3.02
C LEU A 151 -28.17 8.05 2.40
N ILE A 152 -28.21 8.13 1.08
CA ILE A 152 -28.63 9.35 0.34
C ILE A 152 -30.09 9.67 0.70
N GLY A 153 -31.00 8.70 0.63
CA GLY A 153 -32.41 8.92 0.98
C GLY A 153 -32.60 9.46 2.40
N ARG A 154 -31.77 9.00 3.36
CA ARG A 154 -31.80 9.45 4.75
C ARG A 154 -31.08 10.79 4.99
N GLY A 155 -30.07 11.11 4.20
CA GLY A 155 -29.18 12.27 4.40
C GLY A 155 -29.73 13.62 3.98
N PHE A 156 -30.88 13.67 3.28
CA PHE A 156 -31.48 14.90 2.77
C PHE A 156 -32.85 15.22 3.38
N PRO A 157 -32.98 15.39 4.72
CA PRO A 157 -34.22 15.86 5.32
C PRO A 157 -34.52 17.30 4.87
N GLY A 158 -35.77 17.58 4.51
CA GLY A 158 -36.24 18.92 4.12
C GLY A 158 -36.20 19.21 2.61
N PHE A 159 -35.67 18.31 1.79
CA PHE A 159 -35.79 18.41 0.34
C PHE A 159 -37.14 17.84 -0.16
N PRO A 160 -37.66 18.31 -1.30
CA PRO A 160 -38.85 17.71 -1.92
C PRO A 160 -38.62 16.21 -2.18
N LYS A 161 -39.57 15.37 -1.74
CA LYS A 161 -39.45 13.90 -1.83
C LYS A 161 -39.16 13.42 -3.25
N GLU A 162 -39.73 14.06 -4.26
CA GLU A 162 -39.50 13.73 -5.68
C GLU A 162 -38.02 13.88 -6.09
N ARG A 163 -37.34 14.92 -5.61
CA ARG A 163 -35.91 15.13 -5.91
C ARG A 163 -35.02 14.15 -5.17
N VAL A 164 -35.39 13.78 -3.95
CA VAL A 164 -34.67 12.78 -3.15
C VAL A 164 -34.82 11.41 -3.80
N ASN A 165 -36.04 11.01 -4.17
CA ASN A 165 -36.29 9.74 -4.85
C ASN A 165 -35.53 9.66 -6.18
N ALA A 166 -35.59 10.70 -7.01
CA ALA A 166 -34.83 10.74 -8.27
C ALA A 166 -33.31 10.67 -8.08
N ALA A 167 -32.79 11.16 -6.94
CA ALA A 167 -31.37 11.04 -6.60
C ALA A 167 -31.01 9.63 -6.10
N VAL A 168 -31.91 8.99 -5.34
CA VAL A 168 -31.77 7.59 -4.90
C VAL A 168 -31.79 6.65 -6.11
N ASP A 169 -32.75 6.80 -7.02
CA ASP A 169 -32.86 5.97 -8.23
C ASP A 169 -31.59 6.07 -9.10
N ARG A 170 -31.05 7.28 -9.29
CA ARG A 170 -29.77 7.47 -9.98
C ARG A 170 -28.58 6.84 -9.24
N ALA A 171 -28.60 6.86 -7.92
CA ALA A 171 -27.55 6.24 -7.12
C ALA A 171 -27.62 4.71 -7.23
N ASP A 172 -28.82 4.12 -7.25
CA ASP A 172 -29.03 2.69 -7.47
C ASP A 172 -28.49 2.26 -8.83
N ASP A 173 -28.79 3.01 -9.90
CA ASP A 173 -28.29 2.73 -11.25
C ASP A 173 -26.76 2.77 -11.32
N LEU A 174 -26.14 3.80 -10.72
CA LEU A 174 -24.68 3.94 -10.70
C LEU A 174 -24.00 2.85 -9.88
N VAL A 175 -24.60 2.45 -8.75
CA VAL A 175 -24.12 1.34 -7.94
C VAL A 175 -24.21 0.03 -8.73
N GLY A 176 -25.31 -0.21 -9.44
CA GLY A 176 -25.45 -1.36 -10.32
C GLY A 176 -24.35 -1.44 -11.38
N GLN A 177 -24.10 -0.33 -12.09
CA GLN A 177 -23.05 -0.23 -13.11
C GLN A 177 -21.65 -0.42 -12.52
N ALA A 178 -21.38 0.14 -11.35
CA ALA A 178 -20.10 0.00 -10.65
C ALA A 178 -19.85 -1.46 -10.23
N LEU A 179 -20.86 -2.16 -9.73
CA LEU A 179 -20.74 -3.57 -9.36
C LEU A 179 -20.58 -4.49 -10.57
N GLU A 180 -21.25 -4.19 -11.69
CA GLU A 180 -21.10 -4.96 -12.93
C GLU A 180 -19.71 -4.77 -13.55
N THR A 181 -19.21 -3.53 -13.62
CA THR A 181 -17.84 -3.26 -14.09
C THR A 181 -16.80 -3.89 -13.18
N PHE A 182 -17.00 -3.85 -11.87
CA PHE A 182 -16.14 -4.53 -10.92
C PHE A 182 -16.11 -6.05 -11.13
N ALA A 183 -17.27 -6.69 -11.34
CA ALA A 183 -17.36 -8.11 -11.63
C ALA A 183 -16.62 -8.49 -12.93
N LYS A 184 -16.72 -7.66 -13.98
CA LYS A 184 -15.98 -7.86 -15.24
C LYS A 184 -14.47 -7.77 -15.04
N ILE A 185 -14.00 -6.77 -14.29
CA ILE A 185 -12.58 -6.63 -13.96
C ILE A 185 -12.08 -7.85 -13.19
N GLN A 186 -12.82 -8.30 -12.19
CA GLN A 186 -12.46 -9.50 -11.42
C GLN A 186 -12.40 -10.75 -12.30
N ALA A 187 -13.39 -10.97 -13.17
CA ALA A 187 -13.39 -12.09 -14.10
C ALA A 187 -12.20 -12.05 -15.08
N SER A 188 -11.78 -10.86 -15.51
CA SER A 188 -10.59 -10.69 -16.38
C SER A 188 -9.25 -10.76 -15.64
N ALA A 189 -9.25 -10.55 -14.31
CA ALA A 189 -8.06 -10.51 -13.47
C ALA A 189 -7.73 -11.86 -12.82
N VAL A 190 -8.58 -12.88 -13.00
CA VAL A 190 -8.22 -14.28 -12.70
C VAL A 190 -7.55 -14.85 -13.96
N PRO A 191 -6.21 -14.82 -14.09
CA PRO A 191 -5.56 -15.60 -15.12
C PRO A 191 -5.91 -17.07 -14.86
N GLU A 192 -6.17 -17.83 -15.93
CA GLU A 192 -6.13 -19.29 -15.92
C GLU A 192 -4.72 -19.77 -15.51
N GLN A 193 -4.36 -19.65 -14.23
CA GLN A 193 -3.18 -20.31 -13.66
C GLN A 193 -3.62 -21.66 -13.09
N SER A 194 -4.08 -22.53 -13.99
CA SER A 194 -4.23 -23.97 -13.74
C SER A 194 -3.11 -24.77 -14.38
N ASP A 195 -2.11 -24.13 -15.00
CA ASP A 195 -0.97 -24.82 -15.60
C ASP A 195 0.34 -24.18 -15.13
N SER A 196 1.25 -25.04 -14.68
CA SER A 196 2.65 -24.79 -14.31
C SER A 196 2.92 -24.04 -12.99
N ILE A 197 3.02 -24.81 -11.90
CA ILE A 197 4.22 -24.75 -11.06
C ILE A 197 5.40 -25.10 -11.99
N ARG A 198 5.92 -24.10 -12.71
CA ARG A 198 7.27 -24.18 -13.29
C ARG A 198 8.18 -23.60 -12.24
N ILE A 199 8.86 -24.50 -11.52
CA ILE A 199 10.12 -24.21 -10.88
C ILE A 199 10.95 -23.48 -11.95
N VAL A 200 11.34 -22.24 -11.67
CA VAL A 200 12.23 -21.48 -12.53
C VAL A 200 13.61 -22.09 -12.30
N ASP A 201 13.92 -23.19 -12.99
CA ASP A 201 15.28 -23.64 -13.20
C ASP A 201 15.98 -22.63 -14.11
N ASP A 202 16.44 -21.52 -13.52
CA ASP A 202 17.44 -20.64 -14.14
C ASP A 202 18.82 -21.27 -13.92
N ALA A 203 19.01 -22.45 -14.51
CA ALA A 203 20.31 -23.06 -14.64
C ALA A 203 21.08 -22.29 -15.72
N ALA A 204 21.93 -21.38 -15.25
CA ALA A 204 22.97 -20.74 -16.05
C ALA A 204 23.78 -21.83 -16.79
N GLN A 205 23.54 -21.97 -18.10
CA GLN A 205 24.33 -22.81 -18.97
C GLN A 205 25.73 -22.17 -19.13
N PRO A 206 26.82 -22.81 -18.71
CA PRO A 206 28.15 -22.26 -18.93
C PRO A 206 28.50 -22.28 -20.42
N PRO A 207 29.31 -21.30 -20.89
CA PRO A 207 29.68 -21.19 -22.30
C PRO A 207 30.48 -22.42 -22.73
N GLN A 208 30.03 -23.06 -23.80
CA GLN A 208 30.80 -24.08 -24.51
C GLN A 208 31.93 -23.38 -25.26
N GLU A 209 33.16 -23.84 -25.03
CA GLU A 209 34.38 -23.47 -25.77
C GLU A 209 34.33 -23.92 -27.24
#